data_AF-A0A9D7D7X0-F1
#
_entry.id   AF-A0A9D7D7X0-F1
#
_cell.length_a   1.000
_cell.length_b   1.000
_cell.length_c   1.000
_cell.angle_alpha   90.00
_cell.angle_beta   90.00
_cell.angle_gamma   90.00
#
_symmetry.space_group_name_H-M   'P 1'
#
loop_
_entity.id
_entity.type
_entity.pdbx_description
1 polymer ?
#
loop_
_entity_poly.entity_id
_entity_poly.type
_entity_poly.pdbx_seq_one_letter_code
_entity_poly.pdbx_strand_id
1 'polypeptide(L)'
;MPGLLVAMVVHSLFNHFPDQPIVIMALTLLLAPATIFLALIRSDHATQQWLAADRAAHEKMLAEIRAGHFANTERGEAIAAIASRLGDKSEDARAYVELKTELVLRAEELIHAAQSGNPAAPADVDKQKFAELDALEQRLGQTTLAALAAPLGFTRNDLWELSRLRARVRGEA
;
A
#
# COMPACT_ATOMS: atom_id res chain seq x y z
N MET A 1 -17.31 -1.16 -19.75
CA MET A 1 -18.15 -1.58 -20.89
C MET A 1 -17.93 -3.01 -21.41
N PRO A 2 -16.70 -3.58 -21.51
CA PRO A 2 -16.55 -4.94 -22.06
C PRO A 2 -17.20 -6.03 -21.18
N GLY A 3 -17.18 -5.89 -19.85
CA GLY A 3 -17.80 -6.88 -18.94
C GLY A 3 -19.33 -6.95 -19.03
N LEU A 4 -20.01 -5.84 -19.33
CA LEU A 4 -21.48 -5.81 -19.46
C LEU A 4 -21.92 -6.59 -20.70
N LEU A 5 -21.20 -6.43 -21.82
CA LEU A 5 -21.44 -7.17 -23.06
C LEU A 5 -21.26 -8.67 -22.86
N VAL A 6 -20.18 -9.07 -22.18
CA VAL A 6 -19.95 -10.48 -21.85
C VAL A 6 -21.07 -11.04 -20.97
N ALA A 7 -21.51 -10.30 -19.95
CA ALA A 7 -22.62 -10.71 -19.10
C ALA A 7 -23.94 -10.86 -19.88
N MET A 8 -24.24 -9.94 -20.79
CA MET A 8 -25.43 -10.01 -21.66
C MET A 8 -25.41 -11.24 -22.58
N VAL A 9 -24.26 -11.54 -23.20
CA VAL A 9 -24.11 -12.71 -24.08
C VAL A 9 -24.28 -14.01 -23.30
N VAL A 10 -23.63 -14.12 -22.13
CA VAL A 10 -23.75 -15.31 -21.27
C VAL A 10 -25.20 -15.49 -20.81
N HIS A 11 -25.85 -14.42 -20.35
CA HIS A 11 -27.24 -14.48 -19.90
C HIS A 11 -28.21 -14.85 -21.03
N SER A 12 -28.02 -14.28 -22.23
CA SER A 12 -28.84 -14.61 -23.41
C SER A 12 -28.68 -16.06 -23.85
N LEU A 13 -27.47 -16.62 -23.77
CA LEU A 13 -27.20 -18.02 -24.13
C LEU A 13 -27.87 -18.99 -23.14
N PHE A 14 -27.83 -18.68 -21.85
CA PHE A 14 -28.53 -19.46 -20.82
C PHE A 14 -30.06 -19.44 -20.99
N ASN A 15 -30.62 -18.33 -21.48
CA ASN A 15 -32.05 -18.17 -21.67
C ASN A 15 -32.59 -18.85 -22.96
N HIS A 16 -31.72 -19.43 -23.79
CA HIS A 16 -32.11 -20.08 -25.05
C HIS A 16 -32.35 -21.60 -24.93
N PHE A 17 -32.18 -22.19 -23.73
CA PHE A 17 -32.39 -23.62 -23.47
C PHE A 17 -33.53 -23.91 -22.46
N PRO A 18 -34.74 -23.34 -22.61
CA PRO A 18 -35.81 -23.44 -21.61
C PRO A 18 -36.25 -24.89 -21.31
N ASP A 19 -36.10 -25.80 -22.27
CA ASP A 19 -36.59 -27.18 -22.16
C ASP A 19 -35.54 -28.18 -21.63
N GLN A 20 -34.32 -27.73 -21.30
CA GLN A 20 -33.23 -28.60 -20.83
C GLN A 20 -32.65 -28.14 -19.47
N PRO A 21 -33.44 -28.13 -18.39
CA PRO A 21 -33.04 -27.56 -17.10
C PRO A 21 -31.82 -28.25 -16.47
N ILE A 22 -31.66 -29.57 -16.67
CA ILE A 22 -30.50 -30.33 -16.16
C ILE A 22 -29.21 -29.91 -16.88
N VAL A 23 -29.27 -29.62 -18.18
CA VAL A 23 -28.12 -29.20 -18.98
C VAL A 23 -27.69 -27.79 -18.57
N ILE A 24 -28.64 -26.87 -18.41
CA ILE A 24 -28.37 -25.52 -17.88
C ILE A 24 -27.72 -25.60 -16.50
N MET A 25 -28.24 -26.42 -15.60
CA MET A 25 -27.69 -26.58 -14.25
C MET A 25 -26.24 -27.09 -14.29
N ALA A 26 -25.98 -28.15 -15.06
CA ALA A 26 -24.63 -28.70 -15.21
C ALA A 26 -23.65 -27.68 -15.84
N LEU A 27 -24.11 -26.96 -16.87
CA LEU A 27 -23.32 -25.94 -17.54
C LEU A 27 -23.00 -24.77 -16.58
N THR A 28 -23.98 -24.34 -15.77
CA THR A 28 -23.79 -23.28 -14.76
C THR A 28 -22.81 -23.73 -13.68
N LEU A 29 -22.98 -24.95 -13.18
CA LEU A 29 -22.14 -25.52 -12.13
C LEU A 29 -20.66 -25.64 -12.56
N LEU A 30 -20.39 -25.77 -13.86
CA LEU A 30 -19.04 -25.83 -14.40
C LEU A 30 -18.51 -24.45 -14.83
N LEU A 31 -19.29 -23.70 -15.61
CA LEU A 31 -18.84 -22.42 -16.18
C LEU A 31 -18.78 -21.30 -15.15
N ALA A 32 -19.69 -21.25 -14.18
CA ALA A 32 -19.69 -20.15 -13.20
C ALA A 32 -18.45 -20.20 -12.30
N PRO A 33 -18.06 -21.33 -11.69
CA PRO A 33 -16.81 -21.40 -10.92
C PRO A 33 -15.58 -21.18 -11.79
N ALA A 34 -15.54 -21.71 -13.01
CA ALA A 34 -14.40 -21.53 -13.91
C ALA A 34 -14.20 -20.07 -14.34
N THR A 35 -15.29 -19.34 -14.62
CA THR A 35 -15.24 -17.92 -14.99
C THR A 35 -14.85 -17.04 -13.80
N ILE A 36 -15.38 -17.32 -12.61
CA ILE A 36 -14.96 -16.64 -11.37
C ILE A 36 -13.47 -16.91 -11.11
N PHE A 37 -13.02 -18.15 -11.23
CA PHE A 37 -11.62 -18.52 -11.02
C PHE A 37 -10.67 -17.80 -11.99
N LEU A 38 -11.01 -17.77 -13.28
CA LEU A 38 -10.22 -17.06 -14.30
C LEU A 38 -10.17 -15.56 -14.03
N ALA A 39 -11.30 -14.96 -13.65
CA ALA A 39 -11.38 -13.55 -13.29
C ALA A 39 -10.51 -13.26 -12.05
N LEU A 40 -10.54 -14.12 -11.04
CA LEU A 40 -9.73 -13.98 -9.83
C LEU A 40 -8.23 -14.08 -10.14
N ILE A 41 -7.78 -15.04 -10.96
CA ILE A 41 -6.36 -15.12 -11.36
C ILE A 41 -5.91 -13.86 -12.10
N ARG A 42 -6.73 -13.39 -13.04
CA ARG A 42 -6.44 -12.17 -13.82
C ARG A 42 -6.32 -10.95 -12.90
N SER A 43 -7.23 -10.84 -11.94
CA SER A 43 -7.24 -9.78 -10.93
C SER A 43 -6.03 -9.88 -10.01
N ASP A 44 -5.67 -11.07 -9.55
CA ASP A 44 -4.53 -11.29 -8.67
C ASP A 44 -3.22 -10.84 -9.35
N HIS A 45 -2.98 -11.21 -10.61
CA HIS A 45 -1.82 -10.72 -11.35
C HIS A 45 -1.76 -9.19 -11.46
N ALA A 46 -2.89 -8.53 -11.73
CA ALA A 46 -2.94 -7.08 -11.80
C ALA A 46 -2.68 -6.44 -10.43
N THR A 47 -3.23 -7.02 -9.37
CA THR A 47 -3.00 -6.59 -7.98
C THR A 47 -1.54 -6.75 -7.58
N GLN A 48 -0.90 -7.88 -7.91
CA GLN A 48 0.51 -8.11 -7.62
C GLN A 48 1.42 -7.12 -8.36
N GLN A 49 1.12 -6.82 -9.63
CA GLN A 49 1.85 -5.79 -10.38
C GLN A 49 1.68 -4.40 -9.78
N TRP A 50 0.46 -4.06 -9.34
CA TRP A 50 0.18 -2.80 -8.67
C TRP A 50 0.94 -2.68 -7.34
N LEU A 51 0.92 -3.71 -6.49
CA LEU A 51 1.67 -3.77 -5.23
C LEU A 51 3.18 -3.65 -5.46
N ALA A 52 3.72 -4.35 -6.46
CA ALA A 52 5.14 -4.27 -6.79
C ALA A 52 5.56 -2.87 -7.26
N ALA A 53 4.71 -2.20 -8.05
CA ALA A 53 4.96 -0.84 -8.51
C ALA A 53 4.88 0.18 -7.36
N ASP A 54 3.94 0.00 -6.44
CA ASP A 54 3.76 0.85 -5.25
C ASP A 54 4.98 0.76 -4.32
N ARG A 55 5.39 -0.47 -3.97
CA ARG A 55 6.62 -0.72 -3.22
C ARG A 55 7.86 -0.15 -3.91
N ALA A 56 8.01 -0.35 -5.22
CA ALA A 56 9.12 0.21 -5.97
C ALA A 56 9.16 1.75 -5.93
N ALA A 57 7.99 2.41 -5.86
CA ALA A 57 7.91 3.85 -5.68
C ALA A 57 8.40 4.28 -4.28
N HIS A 58 8.06 3.55 -3.23
CA HIS A 58 8.56 3.79 -1.87
C HIS A 58 10.07 3.54 -1.76
N GLU A 59 10.58 2.45 -2.36
CA GLU A 59 12.02 2.15 -2.39
C GLU A 59 12.80 3.24 -3.12
N LYS A 60 12.29 3.69 -4.27
CA LYS A 60 12.88 4.79 -5.03
C LYS A 60 12.90 6.08 -4.21
N MET A 61 11.79 6.42 -3.56
CA MET A 61 11.68 7.61 -2.72
C MET A 61 12.71 7.58 -1.57
N LEU A 62 12.82 6.46 -0.85
CA LEU A 62 13.82 6.33 0.23
C LEU A 62 15.25 6.42 -0.30
N ALA A 63 15.54 5.81 -1.45
CA ALA A 63 16.84 5.89 -2.09
C ALA A 63 17.20 7.33 -2.50
N GLU A 64 16.26 8.08 -3.07
CA GLU A 64 16.45 9.49 -3.43
C GLU A 64 16.69 10.36 -2.19
N ILE A 65 15.99 10.08 -1.08
CA ILE A 65 16.19 10.79 0.20
C ILE A 65 17.62 10.58 0.69
N ARG A 66 18.06 9.32 0.79
CA ARG A 66 19.41 8.95 1.26
C ARG A 66 20.54 9.39 0.34
N ALA A 67 20.28 9.47 -0.96
CA ALA A 67 21.22 10.00 -1.94
C ALA A 67 21.31 11.54 -1.94
N GLY A 68 20.46 12.24 -1.18
CA GLY A 68 20.40 13.70 -1.18
C GLY A 68 19.79 14.30 -2.44
N HIS A 69 19.22 13.48 -3.33
CA HIS A 69 18.60 13.92 -4.59
C HIS A 69 17.10 14.18 -4.48
N PHE A 70 16.48 13.78 -3.36
CA PHE A 70 15.03 13.91 -3.16
C PHE A 70 14.53 15.34 -3.36
N ALA A 71 15.29 16.35 -2.92
CA ALA A 71 14.94 17.76 -3.09
C ALA A 71 14.77 18.21 -4.55
N ASN A 72 15.22 17.42 -5.53
CA ASN A 72 15.09 17.68 -6.96
C ASN A 72 13.87 16.97 -7.60
N THR A 73 13.03 16.33 -6.79
CA THR A 73 11.78 15.69 -7.23
C THR A 73 10.60 16.58 -6.89
N GLU A 74 9.48 16.49 -7.62
CA GLU A 74 8.27 17.27 -7.32
C GLU A 74 7.81 17.13 -5.86
N ARG A 75 7.86 15.91 -5.31
CA ARG A 75 7.52 15.63 -3.91
C ARG A 75 8.53 16.25 -2.95
N GLY A 76 9.82 16.12 -3.23
CA GLY A 76 10.86 16.66 -2.38
C GLY A 76 10.95 18.18 -2.43
N GLU A 77 10.65 18.82 -3.57
CA GLU A 77 10.48 20.27 -3.67
C GLU A 77 9.32 20.76 -2.80
N ALA A 78 8.17 20.08 -2.84
CA ALA A 78 7.03 20.40 -1.99
C ALA A 78 7.35 20.24 -0.50
N ILE A 79 8.04 19.15 -0.12
CA ILE A 79 8.50 18.92 1.26
C ILE A 79 9.53 19.95 1.68
N ALA A 80 10.49 20.29 0.81
CA ALA A 80 11.51 21.31 1.09
C ALA A 80 10.89 22.70 1.26
N ALA A 81 9.85 23.02 0.49
CA ALA A 81 9.11 24.28 0.62
C ALA A 81 8.32 24.38 1.94
N ILE A 82 7.86 23.24 2.49
CA ILE A 82 7.29 23.19 3.84
C ILE A 82 8.40 23.33 4.87
N ALA A 83 9.46 22.52 4.75
CA ALA A 83 10.56 22.46 5.71
C ALA A 83 11.31 23.80 5.84
N SER A 84 11.43 24.59 4.77
CA SER A 84 12.08 25.91 4.82
C SER A 84 11.34 26.92 5.68
N ARG A 85 10.03 26.73 5.89
CA ARG A 85 9.19 27.60 6.74
C ARG A 85 9.26 27.24 8.22
N LEU A 86 9.89 26.11 8.56
CA LEU A 86 9.94 25.58 9.91
C LEU A 86 11.15 26.08 10.73
N GLY A 87 12.08 26.82 10.11
CA GLY A 87 13.29 27.32 10.76
C GLY A 87 14.09 26.17 11.38
N ASP A 88 14.33 26.23 12.69
CA ASP A 88 15.10 25.24 13.45
C ASP A 88 14.53 23.80 13.37
N LYS A 89 13.26 23.63 13.00
CA LYS A 89 12.61 22.32 12.84
C LYS A 89 12.71 21.74 11.42
N SER A 90 13.47 22.37 10.52
CA SER A 90 13.62 21.90 9.13
C SER A 90 14.25 20.50 9.06
N GLU A 91 15.29 20.27 9.86
CA GLU A 91 15.96 18.96 9.93
C GLU A 91 15.04 17.88 10.51
N ASP A 92 14.23 18.21 11.51
CA ASP A 92 13.23 17.30 12.05
C ASP A 92 12.20 16.88 10.99
N ALA A 93 11.78 17.80 10.12
CA ALA A 93 10.86 17.47 9.04
C ALA A 93 11.49 16.52 8.01
N ARG A 94 12.78 16.71 7.69
CA ARG A 94 13.53 15.82 6.79
C ARG A 94 13.71 14.43 7.41
N ALA A 95 14.12 14.37 8.68
CA ALA A 95 14.26 13.14 9.43
C ALA A 95 12.92 12.38 9.54
N TYR A 96 11.81 13.09 9.77
CA TYR A 96 10.47 12.51 9.78
C TYR A 96 10.10 11.88 8.44
N VAL A 97 10.37 12.57 7.33
CA VAL A 97 10.07 12.08 5.98
C VAL A 97 10.87 10.81 5.67
N GLU A 98 12.17 10.80 5.98
CA GLU A 98 13.01 9.62 5.79
C GLU A 98 12.53 8.44 6.63
N LEU A 99 12.43 8.65 7.96
CA LEU A 99 12.11 7.60 8.91
C LEU A 99 10.71 7.01 8.69
N LYS A 100 9.73 7.85 8.34
CA LYS A 100 8.38 7.37 8.02
C LYS A 100 8.37 6.53 6.75
N THR A 101 9.11 6.95 5.72
CA THR A 101 9.23 6.17 4.47
C THR A 101 9.89 4.83 4.72
N GLU A 102 10.95 4.81 5.53
CA GLU A 102 11.62 3.57 5.94
C GLU A 102 10.69 2.64 6.73
N LEU A 103 9.89 3.16 7.66
CA LEU A 103 8.97 2.35 8.45
C LEU A 103 7.77 1.83 7.64
N VAL A 104 7.32 2.55 6.61
CA VAL A 104 6.31 2.07 5.65
C VAL A 104 6.86 0.86 4.88
N LEU A 105 8.06 1.00 4.28
CA LEU A 105 8.73 -0.12 3.60
C LEU A 105 8.96 -1.32 4.52
N ARG A 106 9.28 -1.07 5.78
CA ARG A 106 9.45 -2.12 6.79
C ARG A 106 8.13 -2.85 7.09
N ALA A 107 7.01 -2.13 7.12
CA ALA A 107 5.70 -2.74 7.32
C ALA A 107 5.33 -3.64 6.13
N GLU A 108 5.52 -3.17 4.91
CA GLU A 108 5.33 -3.93 3.67
C GLU A 108 6.21 -5.20 3.66
N GLU A 109 7.49 -5.06 3.99
CA GLU A 109 8.45 -6.17 4.04
C GLU A 109 7.96 -7.31 4.95
N LEU A 110 7.51 -6.97 6.17
CA LEU A 110 7.03 -7.95 7.14
C LEU A 110 5.72 -8.61 6.71
N ILE A 111 4.83 -7.87 6.03
CA ILE A 111 3.58 -8.42 5.48
C ILE A 111 3.89 -9.37 4.33
N HIS A 112 4.75 -8.98 3.40
CA HIS A 112 5.18 -9.83 2.28
C HIS A 112 5.91 -11.08 2.74
N ALA A 113 6.78 -10.98 3.74
CA ALA A 113 7.47 -12.12 4.33
C ALA A 113 6.48 -13.14 4.91
N ALA A 114 5.45 -12.66 5.63
CA ALA A 114 4.38 -13.51 6.15
C ALA A 114 3.55 -14.16 5.03
N GLN A 115 3.20 -13.43 3.98
CA GLN A 115 2.47 -13.96 2.81
C GLN A 115 3.29 -15.02 2.04
N SER A 116 4.62 -14.88 2.04
CA SER A 116 5.54 -15.83 1.40
C SER A 116 5.83 -17.08 2.25
N GLY A 117 5.17 -17.24 3.40
CA GLY A 117 5.37 -18.38 4.31
C GLY A 117 6.57 -18.23 5.25
N ASN A 118 7.21 -17.05 5.30
CA ASN A 118 8.38 -16.74 6.14
C ASN A 118 8.07 -15.59 7.11
N PRO A 119 7.12 -15.73 8.05
CA PRO A 119 6.74 -14.65 8.95
C PRO A 119 7.92 -14.24 9.84
N ALA A 120 8.21 -12.93 9.84
CA ALA A 120 9.20 -12.33 10.74
C ALA A 120 8.50 -11.51 11.84
N ALA A 121 9.07 -11.55 13.04
CA ALA A 121 8.68 -10.68 14.15
C ALA A 121 9.34 -9.30 13.99
N PRO A 122 8.71 -8.22 14.48
CA PRO A 122 9.39 -6.92 14.58
C PRO A 122 10.62 -7.05 15.48
N ALA A 123 11.72 -6.44 15.06
CA ALA A 123 12.98 -6.43 15.79
C ALA A 123 13.05 -5.26 16.77
N ASP A 124 14.02 -5.27 17.69
CA ASP A 124 14.20 -4.15 18.64
C ASP A 124 14.56 -2.83 17.93
N VAL A 125 15.22 -2.90 16.77
CA VAL A 125 15.47 -1.73 15.91
C VAL A 125 14.16 -1.10 15.41
N ASP A 126 13.13 -1.92 15.14
CA ASP A 126 11.82 -1.40 14.73
C ASP A 126 11.20 -0.62 15.89
N LYS A 127 11.32 -1.11 17.13
CA LYS A 127 10.85 -0.40 18.34
C LYS A 127 11.55 0.94 18.53
N GLN A 128 12.87 0.98 18.37
CA GLN A 128 13.67 2.20 18.50
C GLN A 128 13.25 3.24 17.46
N LYS A 129 13.08 2.82 16.21
CA LYS A 129 12.62 3.70 15.12
C LYS A 129 11.23 4.26 15.36
N PHE A 130 10.29 3.47 15.88
CA PHE A 130 8.99 4.03 16.27
C PHE A 130 9.10 5.02 17.42
N ALA A 131 9.96 4.79 18.42
CA ALA A 131 10.17 5.77 19.49
C ALA A 131 10.76 7.09 18.96
N GLU A 132 11.68 7.03 17.99
CA GLU A 132 12.21 8.21 17.30
C GLU A 132 11.15 8.91 16.46
N LEU A 133 10.33 8.16 15.72
CA LEU A 133 9.21 8.69 14.96
C LEU A 133 8.21 9.41 15.88
N ASP A 134 7.88 8.83 17.04
CA ASP A 134 6.99 9.43 18.04
C ASP A 134 7.55 10.77 18.55
N ALA A 135 8.86 10.83 18.81
CA ALA A 135 9.52 12.06 19.23
C ALA A 135 9.53 13.14 18.13
N LEU A 136 9.73 12.75 16.87
CA LEU A 136 9.63 13.64 15.71
C LEU A 136 8.19 14.17 15.54
N GLU A 137 7.18 13.29 15.64
CA GLU A 137 5.76 13.66 15.59
C GLU A 137 5.41 14.72 16.65
N GLN A 138 5.90 14.54 17.87
CA GLN A 138 5.70 15.48 18.97
C GLN A 138 6.40 16.83 18.72
N ARG A 139 7.65 16.82 18.27
CA ARG A 139 8.42 18.06 18.01
C ARG A 139 7.86 18.87 16.86
N LEU A 140 7.40 18.21 15.79
CA LEU A 140 6.85 18.86 14.60
C LEU A 140 5.43 19.40 14.82
N GLY A 141 4.62 18.66 15.58
CA GLY A 141 3.24 19.02 15.89
C GLY A 141 2.26 18.80 14.73
N GLN A 142 0.97 18.70 15.07
CA GLN A 142 -0.09 18.25 14.15
C GLN A 142 -0.21 19.07 12.86
N THR A 143 -0.06 20.40 12.94
CA THR A 143 -0.15 21.28 11.77
C THR A 143 0.94 20.97 10.74
N THR A 144 2.18 20.78 11.21
CA THR A 144 3.31 20.45 10.35
C THR A 144 3.16 19.05 9.76
N LEU A 145 2.73 18.08 10.58
CA LEU A 145 2.47 16.72 10.10
C LEU A 145 1.38 16.67 9.04
N ALA A 146 0.30 17.44 9.20
CA ALA A 146 -0.77 17.56 8.20
C ALA A 146 -0.26 18.20 6.90
N ALA A 147 0.60 19.22 6.99
CA ALA A 147 1.22 19.82 5.81
C ALA A 147 2.12 18.84 5.07
N LEU A 148 2.89 18.02 5.78
CA LEU A 148 3.78 17.01 5.21
C LEU A 148 3.02 15.79 4.64
N ALA A 149 1.82 15.49 5.15
CA ALA A 149 1.07 14.30 4.74
C ALA A 149 0.70 14.29 3.25
N ALA A 150 0.30 15.44 2.70
CA ALA A 150 -0.10 15.55 1.30
C ALA A 150 1.04 15.24 0.31
N PRO A 151 2.23 15.89 0.39
CA PRO A 151 3.32 15.61 -0.54
C PRO A 151 4.01 14.26 -0.29
N LEU A 152 3.91 13.69 0.92
CA LEU A 152 4.34 12.32 1.20
C LEU A 152 3.53 11.29 0.40
N GLY A 153 2.24 11.54 0.19
CA GLY A 153 1.42 10.76 -0.73
C GLY A 153 1.11 9.31 -0.30
N PHE A 154 1.41 8.93 0.94
CA PHE A 154 1.07 7.60 1.47
C PHE A 154 -0.43 7.32 1.39
N THR A 155 -0.77 6.15 0.87
CA THR A 155 -2.13 5.67 0.73
C THR A 155 -2.72 5.29 2.09
N ARG A 156 -4.03 5.06 2.12
CA ARG A 156 -4.69 4.49 3.31
C ARG A 156 -4.15 3.12 3.68
N ASN A 157 -3.71 2.34 2.68
CA ASN A 157 -3.16 1.01 2.92
C ASN A 157 -1.83 1.13 3.67
N ASP A 158 -0.90 1.96 3.18
CA ASP A 158 0.42 2.16 3.78
C ASP A 158 0.32 2.63 5.23
N LEU A 159 -0.61 3.56 5.50
CA LEU A 159 -0.87 4.06 6.86
C LEU A 159 -1.45 2.97 7.76
N TRP A 160 -2.32 2.10 7.22
CA TRP A 160 -2.82 0.95 7.96
C TRP A 160 -1.70 -0.06 8.26
N GLU A 161 -0.86 -0.40 7.29
CA GLU A 161 0.27 -1.32 7.45
C GLU A 161 1.25 -0.81 8.50
N LEU A 162 1.60 0.47 8.44
CA LEU A 162 2.43 1.15 9.43
C LEU A 162 1.79 1.11 10.82
N SER A 163 0.48 1.37 10.94
CA SER A 163 -0.23 1.31 12.23
C SER A 163 -0.25 -0.10 12.82
N ARG A 164 -0.38 -1.12 11.96
CA ARG A 164 -0.34 -2.53 12.37
C ARG A 164 1.04 -2.93 12.86
N LEU A 165 2.09 -2.48 12.18
CA LEU A 165 3.46 -2.70 12.65
C LEU A 165 3.70 -2.00 14.00
N ARG A 166 3.24 -0.76 14.15
CA ARG A 166 3.33 0.02 15.41
C ARG A 166 2.65 -0.71 16.57
N ALA A 167 1.46 -1.27 16.34
CA ALA A 167 0.74 -2.07 17.35
C ALA A 167 1.50 -3.34 17.74
N ARG A 168 2.08 -4.07 16.77
CA ARG A 168 2.91 -5.26 17.04
C ARG A 168 4.16 -4.92 17.84
N VAL A 169 4.80 -3.79 17.54
CA VAL A 169 5.98 -3.27 18.26
C VAL A 169 5.65 -2.94 19.72
N ARG A 170 4.44 -2.43 19.99
CA ARG A 170 3.95 -2.08 21.33
C ARG A 170 3.37 -3.26 22.11
N GLY A 171 3.19 -4.42 21.48
CA GLY A 171 2.55 -5.59 22.09
C GLY A 171 1.03 -5.45 22.22
N GLU A 172 0.42 -4.61 21.38
CA GLU A 172 -1.03 -4.33 21.36
C GLU A 172 -1.79 -5.19 20.32
N ALA A 173 -1.08 -6.06 19.59
CA ALA A 173 -1.58 -6.85 18.45
C ALA A 173 -1.57 -8.36 18.72
#